data_AF-F0BEW1-F1
#
_entry.id   AF-F0BEW1-F1
#
_cell.length_a   1.000
_cell.length_b   1.000
_cell.length_c   1.000
_cell.angle_alpha   90.00
_cell.angle_beta   90.00
_cell.angle_gamma   90.00
#
_symmetry.space_group_name_H-M   'P 1'
#
loop_
_entity.id
_entity.type
_entity.pdbx_description
1 polymer ?
#
loop_
_entity_poly.entity_id
_entity_poly.type
_entity_poly.pdbx_seq_one_letter_code
_entity_poly.pdbx_strand_id
1 'polypeptide(L)'
;MHALLYKEFLPVSTQSKFHIPLPEAELERKTPILPLEQTFTFSGIIRKTLLSKSADVVRAYNDKFKYACTWERFDNGGDFCIACFDIYNFHKLAPPVTNFPKCFVAMYMPQRLPIGASRASDLEISLTHSELLDPWQQI
;
A
#
# COMPACT_ATOMS: atom_id res chain seq x y z
N MET A 1 -9.97 2.73 -9.48
CA MET A 1 -9.84 3.70 -8.38
C MET A 1 -8.74 4.70 -8.65
N HIS A 2 -7.52 4.25 -8.91
CA HIS A 2 -6.44 5.11 -9.38
C HIS A 2 -6.78 5.85 -10.70
N ALA A 3 -7.30 5.12 -11.69
CA ALA A 3 -7.82 5.73 -12.93
C ALA A 3 -8.89 6.83 -12.68
N LEU A 4 -9.66 6.71 -11.59
CA LEU A 4 -10.66 7.72 -11.22
C LEU A 4 -10.01 8.95 -10.59
N LEU A 5 -8.95 8.75 -9.80
CA LEU A 5 -8.22 9.81 -9.10
C LEU A 5 -7.60 10.81 -10.09
N TYR A 6 -6.95 10.31 -11.15
CA TYR A 6 -6.30 11.15 -12.16
C TYR A 6 -7.12 11.31 -13.44
N LYS A 7 -8.32 10.70 -13.50
CA LYS A 7 -9.16 10.65 -14.70
C LYS A 7 -8.41 10.10 -15.93
N GLU A 8 -7.48 9.18 -15.69
CA GLU A 8 -6.63 8.57 -16.72
C GLU A 8 -6.90 7.07 -16.82
N PHE A 9 -6.81 6.53 -18.04
CA PHE A 9 -6.95 5.09 -18.26
C PHE A 9 -5.67 4.35 -17.84
N LEU A 10 -5.82 3.24 -17.10
CA LEU A 10 -4.73 2.31 -16.83
C LEU A 10 -4.64 1.28 -17.99
N PRO A 11 -3.51 1.23 -18.74
CA PRO A 11 -3.36 0.30 -19.85
C PRO A 11 -3.52 -1.17 -19.42
N VAL A 12 -4.00 -2.02 -20.33
CA VAL A 12 -4.16 -3.47 -20.10
C VAL A 12 -2.82 -4.16 -19.75
N SER A 13 -1.71 -3.63 -20.24
CA SER A 13 -0.37 -4.13 -19.95
C SER A 13 0.18 -3.72 -18.58
N THR A 14 -0.62 -3.08 -17.72
CA THR A 14 -0.20 -2.67 -16.38
C THR A 14 0.03 -3.91 -15.54
N GLN A 15 1.28 -4.15 -15.14
CA GLN A 15 1.62 -5.24 -14.25
C GLN A 15 1.20 -4.85 -12.84
N SER A 16 0.49 -5.73 -12.12
CA SER A 16 0.02 -5.43 -10.76
C SER A 16 0.12 -6.64 -9.85
N LYS A 17 0.34 -6.39 -8.55
CA LYS A 17 0.32 -7.40 -7.50
C LYS A 17 -0.39 -6.84 -6.28
N PHE A 18 -1.29 -7.64 -5.71
CA PHE A 18 -2.03 -7.30 -4.50
C PHE A 18 -1.60 -8.24 -3.37
N HIS A 19 -1.35 -7.65 -2.21
CA HIS A 19 -1.01 -8.33 -0.97
C HIS A 19 -2.14 -8.13 0.03
N ILE A 20 -2.65 -9.23 0.56
CA ILE A 20 -3.74 -9.24 1.52
C ILE A 20 -3.18 -9.28 2.95
N PRO A 21 -3.85 -8.67 3.94
CA PRO A 21 -3.40 -8.63 5.33
C PRO A 21 -3.79 -9.89 6.12
N LEU A 22 -3.93 -11.02 5.45
CA LEU A 22 -4.23 -12.30 6.06
C LEU A 22 -3.08 -13.27 5.75
N PRO A 23 -2.50 -13.94 6.74
CA PRO A 23 -1.52 -14.97 6.49
C PRO A 23 -2.18 -16.08 5.70
N GLU A 24 -1.63 -16.35 4.53
CA GLU A 24 -1.91 -17.58 3.82
C GLU A 24 -1.38 -18.75 4.67
N ALA A 25 -1.96 -19.93 4.52
CA ALA A 25 -1.49 -21.13 5.20
C ALA A 25 -1.17 -22.21 4.17
N GLU A 26 -0.06 -22.91 4.35
CA GLU A 26 0.23 -24.12 3.60
C GLU A 26 -0.76 -25.20 4.02
N LEU A 27 -1.67 -25.60 3.13
CA LEU A 27 -2.80 -26.47 3.47
C LEU A 27 -2.37 -27.83 4.05
N GLU A 28 -1.26 -28.38 3.55
CA GLU A 28 -0.74 -29.68 4.00
C GLU A 28 -0.10 -29.61 5.38
N ARG A 29 0.72 -28.58 5.64
CA ARG A 29 1.47 -28.43 6.89
C ARG A 29 0.74 -27.62 7.95
N LYS A 30 -0.35 -26.94 7.58
CA LYS A 30 -1.11 -25.98 8.40
C LYS A 30 -0.21 -24.89 9.01
N THR A 31 0.90 -24.58 8.36
CA THR A 31 1.83 -23.54 8.79
C THR A 31 1.54 -22.23 8.05
N PRO A 32 1.68 -21.08 8.71
CA PRO A 32 1.51 -19.80 8.06
C PRO A 32 2.61 -19.57 7.01
N ILE A 33 2.22 -19.06 5.86
CA ILE A 33 3.10 -18.52 4.83
C ILE A 33 3.38 -17.08 5.23
N LEU A 34 4.66 -16.79 5.47
CA LEU A 34 5.08 -15.43 5.79
C LEU A 34 4.88 -14.52 4.57
N PRO A 35 4.38 -13.29 4.76
CA PRO A 35 4.32 -12.31 3.68
C PRO A 35 5.72 -12.06 3.13
N LEU A 36 5.80 -11.83 1.82
CA LEU A 36 7.06 -11.44 1.17
C LEU A 36 7.57 -10.12 1.77
N GLU A 37 8.89 -9.97 1.92
CA GLU A 37 9.53 -8.75 2.45
C GLU A 37 9.04 -7.46 1.78
N GLN A 38 8.80 -7.51 0.46
CA GLN A 38 8.25 -6.38 -0.31
C GLN A 38 6.94 -5.81 0.28
N THR A 39 6.14 -6.64 0.94
CA THR A 39 4.86 -6.22 1.56
C THR A 39 5.12 -5.24 2.71
N PHE A 40 6.17 -5.50 3.49
CA PHE A 40 6.60 -4.64 4.58
C PHE A 40 7.16 -3.33 4.06
N THR A 41 8.01 -3.40 3.02
CA THR A 41 8.56 -2.22 2.34
C THR A 41 7.46 -1.32 1.81
N PHE A 42 6.47 -1.88 1.11
CA PHE A 42 5.36 -1.12 0.55
C PHE A 42 4.46 -0.50 1.62
N SER A 43 4.15 -1.25 2.68
CA SER A 43 3.41 -0.73 3.83
C SER A 43 4.16 0.44 4.46
N GLY A 44 5.49 0.33 4.55
CA GLY A 44 6.34 1.37 5.10
C GLY A 44 6.38 2.65 4.29
N ILE A 45 6.52 2.53 2.96
CA ILE A 45 6.51 3.69 2.06
C ILE A 45 5.15 4.40 2.12
N ILE A 46 4.04 3.66 2.11
CA ILE A 46 2.70 4.27 2.21
C ILE A 46 2.52 4.98 3.55
N ARG A 47 2.97 4.38 4.65
CA ARG A 47 2.87 5.03 5.95
C ARG A 47 3.70 6.31 6.00
N LYS A 48 4.96 6.26 5.54
CA LYS A 48 5.85 7.43 5.45
C LYS A 48 5.17 8.57 4.70
N THR A 49 4.58 8.26 3.54
CA THR A 49 3.93 9.25 2.66
C THR A 49 2.59 9.76 3.21
N LEU A 50 1.87 8.96 3.99
CA LEU A 50 0.70 9.43 4.74
C LEU A 50 1.08 10.38 5.88
N LEU A 51 2.15 10.07 6.63
CA LEU A 51 2.66 10.91 7.71
C LEU A 51 3.21 12.24 7.19
N SER A 52 3.95 12.22 6.08
CA SER A 52 4.46 13.42 5.41
C SER A 52 3.41 14.17 4.60
N LYS A 53 2.18 13.65 4.50
CA LYS A 53 1.09 14.19 3.66
C LYS A 53 1.46 14.32 2.18
N SER A 54 2.33 13.44 1.69
CA SER A 54 2.72 13.35 0.28
C SER A 54 2.03 12.22 -0.48
N ALA A 55 1.20 11.41 0.18
CA ALA A 55 0.35 10.42 -0.48
C ALA A 55 -0.91 11.06 -1.06
N ASP A 56 -1.37 10.55 -2.19
CA ASP A 56 -2.70 10.84 -2.70
C ASP A 56 -3.74 9.99 -1.97
N VAL A 57 -4.78 10.62 -1.42
CA VAL A 57 -5.73 9.97 -0.50
C VAL A 57 -7.17 10.15 -0.95
N VAL A 58 -7.93 9.07 -0.95
CA VAL A 58 -9.39 9.07 -1.11
C VAL A 58 -10.03 8.48 0.14
N ARG A 59 -10.97 9.23 0.74
CA ARG A 59 -11.82 8.78 1.84
C ARG A 59 -13.26 8.88 1.41
N ALA A 60 -14.04 7.81 1.60
CA ALA A 60 -15.44 7.76 1.23
C ALA A 60 -16.29 7.00 2.26
N TYR A 61 -17.60 7.17 2.18
CA TYR A 61 -18.59 6.48 3.01
C TYR A 61 -18.34 6.64 4.52
N ASN A 62 -18.05 7.87 4.99
CA ASN A 62 -17.71 8.17 6.39
C ASN A 62 -16.52 7.33 6.89
N ASP A 63 -15.39 7.40 6.18
CA ASP A 63 -14.15 6.64 6.45
C ASP A 63 -14.30 5.10 6.43
N LYS A 64 -15.45 4.56 5.99
CA LYS A 64 -15.58 3.12 5.75
C LYS A 64 -14.79 2.68 4.52
N PHE A 65 -14.39 3.61 3.68
CA PHE A 65 -13.48 3.35 2.57
C PHE A 65 -12.32 4.33 2.65
N LYS A 66 -11.09 3.81 2.77
CA LYS A 66 -9.86 4.60 2.76
C LYS A 66 -8.93 4.01 1.71
N TYR A 67 -8.39 4.86 0.86
CA TYR A 67 -7.39 4.52 -0.14
C TYR A 67 -6.27 5.53 -0.10
N ALA A 68 -5.04 5.06 -0.17
CA ALA A 68 -3.87 5.90 -0.34
C ALA A 68 -3.02 5.34 -1.47
N CYS A 69 -2.35 6.21 -2.22
CA CYS A 69 -1.29 5.79 -3.12
C CYS A 69 -0.15 6.79 -3.16
N THR A 70 1.02 6.30 -3.53
CA THR A 70 2.20 7.11 -3.79
C THR A 70 2.97 6.52 -4.95
N TRP A 71 3.70 7.37 -5.64
CA TRP A 71 4.53 7.00 -6.76
C TRP A 71 5.99 6.97 -6.37
N GLU A 72 6.68 5.94 -6.83
CA GLU A 72 8.08 5.66 -6.58
C GLU A 72 8.78 5.31 -7.87
N ARG A 73 10.12 5.33 -7.83
CA ARG A 73 10.94 4.97 -8.99
C ARG A 73 11.90 3.85 -8.61
N PHE A 74 11.94 2.80 -9.42
CA PHE A 74 12.96 1.78 -9.32
C PHE A 74 14.34 2.36 -9.67
N ASP A 75 15.40 1.70 -9.22
CA ASP A 75 16.78 2.06 -9.55
C ASP A 75 17.05 2.04 -11.06
N ASN A 76 16.32 1.22 -11.81
CA ASN A 76 16.39 1.15 -13.27
C ASN A 76 15.63 2.29 -13.98
N GLY A 77 15.07 3.25 -13.23
CA GLY A 77 14.33 4.39 -13.75
C GLY A 77 12.85 4.14 -14.02
N GLY A 78 12.34 2.92 -13.84
CA GLY A 78 10.92 2.60 -14.02
C GLY A 78 10.06 3.17 -12.91
N ASP A 79 9.01 3.92 -13.25
CA ASP A 79 8.03 4.39 -12.27
C ASP A 79 7.08 3.26 -11.87
N PHE A 80 6.71 3.21 -10.59
CA PHE A 80 5.69 2.31 -10.08
C PHE A 80 4.86 3.01 -9.01
N CYS A 81 3.63 2.53 -8.83
CA CYS A 81 2.75 3.02 -7.80
C CYS A 81 2.60 1.97 -6.73
N ILE A 82 2.69 2.42 -5.49
CA ILE A 82 2.30 1.66 -4.32
C ILE A 82 0.95 2.22 -3.88
N ALA A 83 0.02 1.35 -3.54
CA ALA A 83 -1.28 1.74 -3.02
C ALA A 83 -1.66 0.89 -1.83
N CYS A 84 -2.46 1.44 -0.93
CA CYS A 84 -3.15 0.67 0.09
C CYS A 84 -4.64 0.99 0.10
N PHE A 85 -5.43 0.05 0.61
CA PHE A 85 -6.81 0.35 0.93
C PHE A 85 -7.28 -0.39 2.19
N ASP A 86 -8.25 0.22 2.85
CA ASP A 86 -8.94 -0.29 4.02
C ASP A 86 -10.45 -0.09 3.82
N ILE A 87 -11.18 -1.19 3.75
CA ILE A 87 -12.63 -1.19 3.54
C ILE A 87 -13.28 -1.75 4.80
N TYR A 88 -14.23 -1.02 5.38
CA TYR A 88 -14.93 -1.35 6.62
C TYR A 88 -13.99 -1.70 7.79
N ASN A 89 -12.82 -1.07 7.86
CA ASN A 89 -11.78 -1.39 8.84
C ASN A 89 -11.36 -2.88 8.80
N PHE A 90 -11.24 -3.46 7.61
CA PHE A 90 -10.80 -4.84 7.40
C PHE A 90 -9.48 -5.14 8.11
N HIS A 91 -8.63 -4.12 8.30
CA HIS A 91 -7.39 -4.25 9.05
C HIS A 91 -7.56 -4.76 10.49
N LYS A 92 -8.75 -4.61 11.08
CA LYS A 92 -9.08 -5.17 12.40
C LYS A 92 -9.29 -6.69 12.38
N LEU A 93 -9.49 -7.27 11.20
CA LEU A 93 -9.61 -8.73 10.99
C LEU A 93 -8.25 -9.38 10.74
N ALA A 94 -7.19 -8.60 10.52
CA ALA A 94 -5.84 -9.14 10.44
C ALA A 94 -5.52 -9.89 11.75
N PRO A 95 -4.88 -11.06 11.69
CA PRO A 95 -4.61 -11.82 12.90
C PRO A 95 -3.68 -11.05 13.84
N PRO A 96 -3.75 -11.33 15.15
CA PRO A 96 -2.97 -10.64 16.17
C PRO A 96 -1.50 -11.13 16.18
N VAL A 97 -0.87 -11.16 15.01
CA VAL A 97 0.54 -11.51 14.84
C VAL A 97 1.35 -10.23 14.91
N THR A 98 2.33 -10.20 15.81
CA THR A 98 3.29 -9.10 15.93
C THR A 98 4.02 -8.90 14.61
N ASN A 99 4.23 -7.65 14.17
CA ASN A 99 4.97 -7.34 12.94
C ASN A 99 4.35 -7.96 11.68
N PHE A 100 3.04 -7.84 11.49
CA PHE A 100 2.32 -8.34 10.30
C PHE A 100 1.52 -7.21 9.60
N PRO A 101 1.58 -7.06 8.27
CA PRO A 101 0.83 -6.02 7.55
C PRO A 101 -0.67 -6.16 7.77
N LYS A 102 -1.34 -5.06 8.16
CA LYS A 102 -2.76 -5.09 8.53
C LYS A 102 -3.69 -4.58 7.44
N CYS A 103 -3.19 -3.95 6.38
CA CYS A 103 -4.04 -3.47 5.29
C CYS A 103 -3.74 -4.17 3.96
N PHE A 104 -4.64 -4.03 3.00
CA PHE A 104 -4.35 -4.43 1.62
C PHE A 104 -3.31 -3.47 1.06
N VAL A 105 -2.25 -4.02 0.49
CA VAL A 105 -1.20 -3.26 -0.16
C VAL A 105 -1.02 -3.79 -1.57
N ALA A 106 -0.92 -2.89 -2.54
CA ALA A 106 -0.76 -3.23 -3.93
C ALA A 106 0.41 -2.47 -4.52
N MET A 107 1.04 -3.07 -5.51
CA MET A 107 1.98 -2.40 -6.39
C MET A 107 1.56 -2.62 -7.83
N TYR A 108 1.70 -1.59 -8.66
CA TYR A 108 1.58 -1.76 -10.09
C TYR A 108 2.52 -0.84 -10.87
N MET A 109 2.87 -1.27 -12.08
CA MET A 109 3.80 -0.60 -12.98
C MET A 109 3.07 -0.20 -14.27
N PRO A 110 2.69 1.07 -14.44
CA PRO A 110 2.11 1.54 -15.69
C PRO A 110 3.21 1.85 -16.72
N GLN A 111 2.83 1.98 -17.99
CA GLN A 111 3.76 2.44 -19.04
C GLN A 111 4.17 3.90 -18.89
N ARG A 112 3.31 4.71 -18.25
CA ARG A 112 3.55 6.13 -18.00
C ARG A 112 2.98 6.54 -16.65
N LEU A 113 3.64 7.49 -15.99
CA LEU A 113 3.10 8.17 -14.82
C LEU A 113 1.96 9.11 -15.23
N PRO A 114 0.80 9.10 -14.56
CA PRO A 114 -0.27 10.09 -14.76
C PRO A 114 0.15 11.51 -14.40
N ILE A 115 -0.48 12.48 -15.06
CA ILE A 115 -0.26 13.90 -14.80
C ILE A 115 -0.84 14.26 -13.43
N GLY A 116 -0.04 14.92 -12.58
CA GLY A 116 -0.45 15.33 -11.24
C GLY A 116 -0.33 14.24 -10.17
N ALA A 117 0.31 13.12 -10.48
CA ALA A 117 0.70 12.09 -9.53
C ALA A 117 1.59 12.63 -8.39
N SER A 118 1.24 12.36 -7.13
CA SER A 118 2.09 12.67 -5.99
C SER A 118 3.25 11.67 -5.88
N ARG A 119 4.49 12.15 -5.81
CA ARG A 119 5.66 11.30 -5.59
C ARG A 119 5.93 11.12 -4.10
N ALA A 120 6.49 9.96 -3.77
CA ALA A 120 7.00 9.74 -2.43
C ALA A 120 8.04 10.80 -2.09
N SER A 121 8.05 11.19 -0.82
CA SER A 121 8.95 12.22 -0.32
C SER A 121 10.28 11.62 0.08
N ASP A 122 11.37 12.32 -0.24
CA ASP A 122 12.71 12.06 0.28
C ASP A 122 12.83 12.32 1.80
N LEU A 123 11.79 12.89 2.43
CA LEU A 123 11.78 13.17 3.87
C LEU A 123 11.86 11.87 4.67
N GLU A 124 13.04 11.56 5.21
CA GLU A 124 13.23 10.41 6.10
C GLU A 124 12.50 10.63 7.44
N ILE A 125 11.55 9.75 7.74
CA ILE A 125 10.88 9.66 9.04
C ILE A 125 11.29 8.30 9.60
N SER A 126 11.94 8.28 10.77
CA SER A 126 12.26 7.02 11.45
C SER A 126 10.96 6.37 11.90
N LEU A 127 10.58 5.28 11.24
CA LEU A 127 9.40 4.51 11.59
C LEU A 127 9.82 3.22 12.28
N THR A 128 9.17 2.87 13.39
CA THR A 128 9.40 1.58 14.05
C THR A 128 8.59 0.46 13.38
N HIS A 129 9.02 -0.80 13.52
CA HIS A 129 8.45 -1.92 12.77
C HIS A 129 6.98 -2.23 13.12
N SER A 130 6.58 -2.01 14.38
CA SER A 130 5.19 -2.11 14.86
C SER A 130 4.24 -1.15 14.15
N GLU A 131 4.83 -0.10 13.64
CA GLU A 131 4.24 1.17 13.32
C GLU A 131 3.96 1.17 11.80
N LEU A 132 4.83 0.53 11.00
CA LEU A 132 4.67 0.28 9.55
C LEU A 132 3.45 -0.58 9.15
N LEU A 133 2.77 -1.19 10.11
CA LEU A 133 1.80 -2.26 9.88
C LEU A 133 0.38 -1.77 9.65
N ASP A 134 0.07 -0.57 10.15
CA ASP A 134 -1.17 0.15 9.89
C ASP A 134 -0.83 1.53 9.29
N PRO A 135 -0.90 1.69 7.95
CA PRO A 135 -0.61 2.98 7.34
C PRO A 135 -1.60 4.07 7.76
N TRP A 136 -2.77 3.70 8.31
CA TRP A 136 -3.79 4.64 8.75
C TRP A 136 -3.66 5.06 10.21
N GLN A 137 -2.72 4.48 10.98
CA GLN A 137 -2.41 4.96 12.32
C GLN A 137 -1.80 6.36 12.24
N GLN A 138 -2.57 7.36 12.69
CA GLN A 138 -2.07 8.70 12.98
C GLN A 138 -1.45 8.72 14.38
N ILE A 139 -0.31 9.40 14.54
CA ILE A 139 0.33 9.67 15.84
C ILE A 139 -0.60 10.52 16.68
#